data_AF-A0A674BUP9-F1
#
_entry.id   AF-A0A674BUP9-F1
#
_cell.length_a   1.000
_cell.length_b   1.000
_cell.length_c   1.000
_cell.angle_alpha   90.00
_cell.angle_beta   90.00
_cell.angle_gamma   90.00
#
_symmetry.space_group_name_H-M   'P 1'
#
loop_
_entity.id
_entity.type
_entity.pdbx_description
1 polymer ?
#
loop_
_entity_poly.entity_id
_entity_poly.type
_entity_poly.pdbx_seq_one_letter_code
_entity_poly.pdbx_strand_id
1 'polypeptide(L)'
;MKELSVFSLICSCFYPEARNNIYICIYIYNTNMEVKPINKRASGQAFEVILKPPSPVSDAAHSITSPPKREVSLEDIQKKLEAAEDRRRSQEAQVLRALAEKREHERDVLLKAMEENNNFSKMAEEKLTMKMEQIKENREAHLAAMMERLQEKVREDWPAVL
;
A
#
# COMPACT_ATOMS: atom_id res chain seq x y z
N MET A 1 21.11 78.28 21.44
CA MET A 1 20.71 76.86 21.37
C MET A 1 19.67 76.64 22.45
N LYS A 2 18.42 76.36 22.07
CA LYS A 2 17.34 76.06 23.04
C LYS A 2 17.23 74.55 23.13
N GLU A 3 17.66 74.01 24.26
CA GLU A 3 17.55 72.60 24.60
C GLU A 3 16.07 72.18 24.54
N LEU A 4 15.75 71.16 23.72
CA LEU A 4 14.42 70.57 23.70
C LEU A 4 14.29 69.62 24.90
N SER A 5 13.40 69.99 25.83
CA SER A 5 13.04 69.16 26.97
C SER A 5 12.32 67.89 26.50
N VAL A 6 12.89 66.73 26.88
CA VAL A 6 12.42 65.37 26.59
C VAL A 6 11.00 65.08 27.13
N PHE A 7 10.47 65.95 27.99
CA PHE A 7 9.10 65.87 28.51
C PHE A 7 8.01 66.00 27.44
N SER A 8 8.31 66.56 26.26
CA SER A 8 7.33 66.66 25.17
C SER A 8 7.04 65.34 24.44
N LEU A 9 7.83 64.27 24.67
CA LEU A 9 7.57 62.95 24.09
C LEU A 9 6.65 62.06 24.95
N ILE A 10 6.45 62.40 26.22
CA ILE A 10 5.80 61.49 27.19
C ILE A 10 4.29 61.77 27.31
N CYS A 11 3.84 62.98 26.97
CA CYS A 11 2.43 63.34 27.11
C CYS A 11 2.01 64.41 26.08
N SER A 12 1.12 64.03 25.17
CA SER A 12 0.55 64.93 24.15
C SER A 12 -0.29 66.08 24.74
N CYS A 13 -0.59 66.06 26.04
CA CYS A 13 -1.35 67.10 26.73
C CYS A 13 -0.61 68.46 26.86
N PHE A 14 0.71 68.50 26.61
CA PHE A 14 1.54 69.71 26.73
C PHE A 14 1.82 70.42 25.39
N TYR A 15 1.20 70.00 24.28
CA TYR A 15 1.34 70.66 22.97
C TYR A 15 0.04 71.39 22.57
N PRO A 16 -0.04 72.74 22.67
CA PRO A 16 -1.24 73.49 22.31
C PRO A 16 -1.50 73.54 20.79
N GLU A 17 -0.47 73.34 19.96
CA GLU A 17 -0.54 73.55 18.49
C GLU A 17 -1.25 72.43 17.70
N ALA A 18 -1.54 71.27 18.30
CA ALA A 18 -2.22 70.16 17.60
C ALA A 18 -3.76 70.25 17.64
N ARG A 19 -4.33 71.29 18.27
CA ARG A 19 -5.77 71.37 18.54
C ARG A 19 -6.60 71.57 17.28
N ASN A 20 -6.12 72.32 16.27
CA ASN A 20 -6.88 72.49 15.03
C ASN A 20 -6.99 71.20 14.20
N ASN A 21 -5.94 70.37 14.19
CA ASN A 21 -5.96 69.08 13.48
C ASN A 21 -6.79 68.03 14.24
N ILE A 22 -6.77 68.07 15.58
CA ILE A 22 -7.64 67.25 16.44
C ILE A 22 -9.11 67.62 16.28
N TYR A 23 -9.47 68.90 16.22
CA TYR A 23 -10.87 69.32 16.03
C TYR A 23 -11.38 68.95 14.63
N ILE A 24 -10.56 69.03 13.59
CA ILE A 24 -10.92 68.59 12.23
C ILE A 24 -11.04 67.06 12.16
N CYS A 25 -10.11 66.30 12.75
CA CYS A 25 -10.23 64.85 12.88
C CYS A 25 -11.50 64.47 13.64
N ILE A 26 -11.73 65.03 14.84
CA ILE A 26 -12.91 64.72 15.67
C ILE A 26 -14.19 65.06 14.92
N TYR A 27 -14.28 66.17 14.19
CA TYR A 27 -15.47 66.50 13.38
C TYR A 27 -15.68 65.51 12.22
N ILE A 28 -14.62 65.10 11.51
CA ILE A 28 -14.69 64.13 10.40
C ILE A 28 -15.00 62.71 10.91
N TYR A 29 -14.52 62.34 12.09
CA TYR A 29 -14.79 61.05 12.74
C TYR A 29 -16.17 60.99 13.38
N ASN A 30 -16.70 62.08 13.96
CA ASN A 30 -18.04 62.09 14.57
C ASN A 30 -19.17 61.98 13.55
N THR A 31 -18.97 62.41 12.29
CA THR A 31 -19.97 62.23 11.23
C THR A 31 -19.98 60.82 10.62
N ASN A 32 -18.95 60.00 10.86
CA ASN A 32 -18.77 58.70 10.20
C ASN A 32 -18.65 57.50 11.16
N MET A 33 -18.76 57.69 12.48
CA MET A 33 -18.60 56.61 13.47
C MET A 33 -19.90 56.37 14.25
N GLU A 34 -20.48 55.19 14.08
CA GLU A 34 -21.63 54.70 14.84
C GLU A 34 -21.19 53.60 15.82
N VAL A 35 -21.61 53.67 17.08
CA VAL A 35 -21.29 52.66 18.10
C VAL A 35 -22.58 51.99 18.57
N LYS A 36 -22.73 50.68 18.33
CA LYS A 36 -23.87 49.88 18.77
C LYS A 36 -23.49 49.03 19.98
N PRO A 37 -24.10 49.24 21.15
CA PRO A 37 -23.82 48.39 22.32
C PRO A 37 -24.34 46.96 22.06
N ILE A 38 -23.50 45.95 22.32
CA ILE A 38 -23.87 44.53 22.15
C ILE A 38 -24.25 43.93 23.50
N ASN A 39 -23.33 43.95 24.47
CA ASN A 39 -23.56 43.32 25.77
C ASN A 39 -22.69 43.97 26.86
N LYS A 40 -23.22 44.05 28.08
CA LYS A 40 -22.44 44.42 29.26
C LYS A 40 -22.58 43.31 30.30
N ARG A 41 -21.43 42.82 30.78
CA ARG A 41 -21.29 41.78 31.79
C ARG A 41 -20.35 42.26 32.89
N ALA A 42 -20.37 41.61 34.05
CA ALA A 42 -19.52 42.00 35.18
C ALA A 42 -18.02 42.03 34.81
N SER A 43 -17.61 41.19 33.86
CA SER A 43 -16.24 41.12 33.37
C SER A 43 -15.90 42.08 32.21
N GLY A 44 -16.83 42.93 31.76
CA GLY A 44 -16.55 43.89 30.67
C GLY A 44 -17.75 44.27 29.80
N GLN A 45 -17.47 45.11 28.79
CA GLN A 45 -18.47 45.62 27.86
C GLN A 45 -18.06 45.31 26.41
N ALA A 46 -19.03 44.95 25.59
CA ALA A 46 -18.88 44.69 24.17
C ALA A 46 -19.78 45.63 23.37
N PHE A 47 -19.24 46.18 22.29
CA PHE A 47 -19.93 47.06 21.36
C PHE A 47 -19.36 46.88 19.96
N GLU A 48 -20.19 47.13 18.95
CA GLU A 48 -19.82 47.19 17.55
C GLU A 48 -19.51 48.64 17.19
N VAL A 49 -18.44 48.87 16.44
CA VAL A 49 -18.09 50.19 15.90
C VAL A 49 -18.15 50.13 14.39
N ILE A 50 -19.04 50.93 13.80
CA ILE A 50 -19.26 51.02 12.35
C ILE A 50 -18.68 52.36 11.89
N LEU A 51 -17.59 52.30 11.12
CA LEU A 51 -16.92 53.47 10.52
C LEU A 51 -17.48 53.84 9.14
N LYS A 52 -18.19 52.90 8.52
CA LYS A 52 -18.90 53.07 7.24
C LYS A 52 -19.97 51.99 7.13
N PRO A 53 -21.21 52.32 6.75
CA PRO A 53 -22.23 51.31 6.54
C PRO A 53 -21.82 50.37 5.39
N PRO A 54 -22.29 49.11 5.40
CA PRO A 54 -22.04 48.16 4.31
C PRO A 54 -22.40 48.77 2.96
N SER A 55 -21.51 48.65 1.98
CA SER A 55 -21.80 49.14 0.63
C SER A 55 -22.83 48.23 -0.04
N PRO A 56 -23.90 48.76 -0.65
CA PRO A 56 -24.95 47.95 -1.28
C PRO A 56 -24.48 47.12 -2.49
N VAL A 57 -23.22 47.27 -2.92
CA VAL A 57 -22.62 46.54 -4.05
C VAL A 57 -21.64 45.44 -3.64
N SER A 58 -21.42 45.21 -2.33
CA SER A 58 -20.46 44.22 -1.88
C SER A 58 -21.03 43.32 -0.78
N ASP A 59 -22.18 42.71 -1.05
CA ASP A 59 -22.60 41.53 -0.31
C ASP A 59 -21.98 40.27 -0.94
N ALA A 60 -21.17 39.57 -0.14
CA ALA A 60 -20.93 38.12 -0.23
C ALA A 60 -20.12 37.52 -1.40
N ALA A 61 -19.18 38.23 -2.05
CA ALA A 61 -18.45 37.63 -3.20
C ALA A 61 -17.04 37.04 -2.92
N HIS A 62 -16.54 37.03 -1.67
CA HIS A 62 -15.20 36.48 -1.38
C HIS A 62 -15.18 35.37 -0.32
N SER A 63 -16.29 34.65 -0.14
CA SER A 63 -16.16 33.28 0.32
C SER A 63 -15.84 32.46 -0.93
N ILE A 64 -14.65 31.86 -1.00
CA ILE A 64 -14.45 30.69 -1.87
C ILE A 64 -15.49 29.70 -1.38
N THR A 65 -16.59 29.60 -2.10
CA THR A 65 -17.70 28.71 -1.77
C THR A 65 -17.17 27.30 -1.90
N SER A 66 -16.62 26.77 -0.81
CA SER A 66 -16.51 25.34 -0.64
C SER A 66 -17.91 24.79 -0.91
N PRO A 67 -18.06 23.80 -1.82
CA PRO A 67 -19.37 23.20 -2.10
C PRO A 67 -20.08 22.92 -0.79
N PRO A 68 -21.41 23.15 -0.70
CA PRO A 68 -22.15 22.93 0.54
C PRO A 68 -21.75 21.58 1.11
N LYS A 69 -21.20 21.57 2.33
CA LYS A 69 -20.87 20.31 3.00
C LYS A 69 -22.17 19.54 3.09
N ARG A 70 -22.34 18.52 2.24
CA ARG A 70 -23.39 17.54 2.43
C ARG A 70 -23.15 16.95 3.81
N GLU A 71 -24.16 17.01 4.68
CA GLU A 71 -24.09 16.35 5.98
C GLU A 71 -23.86 14.86 5.72
N VAL A 72 -22.67 14.37 6.07
CA VAL A 72 -22.32 12.97 5.93
C VAL A 72 -23.07 12.22 7.03
N SER A 73 -23.97 11.30 6.65
CA SER A 73 -24.69 10.49 7.63
C SER A 73 -23.75 9.49 8.31
N LEU A 74 -24.20 8.92 9.43
CA LEU A 74 -23.45 7.86 10.12
C LEU A 74 -23.23 6.65 9.20
N GLU A 75 -24.24 6.29 8.40
CA GLU A 75 -24.17 5.20 7.42
C GLU A 75 -23.10 5.46 6.36
N ASP A 76 -22.97 6.69 5.85
CA ASP A 76 -21.95 7.04 4.86
C ASP A 76 -20.53 6.94 5.43
N ILE A 77 -20.36 7.27 6.71
CA ILE A 77 -19.08 7.11 7.43
C ILE A 77 -18.76 5.62 7.59
N GLN A 78 -19.72 4.84 8.08
CA GLN A 78 -19.56 3.39 8.28
C GLN A 78 -19.20 2.69 6.97
N LYS A 79 -19.91 3.00 5.88
CA LYS A 79 -19.63 2.43 4.56
C LYS A 79 -18.23 2.75 4.05
N LYS A 80 -17.71 3.95 4.32
CA LYS A 80 -16.33 4.32 3.95
C LYS A 80 -15.29 3.57 4.79
N LEU A 81 -15.56 3.35 6.07
CA LEU A 81 -14.70 2.57 6.97
C LEU A 81 -14.66 1.10 6.56
N GLU A 82 -15.82 0.50 6.27
CA GLU A 82 -15.94 -0.88 5.79
C GLU A 82 -15.20 -1.05 4.46
N ALA A 83 -15.41 -0.15 3.49
CA ALA A 83 -14.68 -0.21 2.22
C ALA A 83 -13.16 -0.09 2.39
N ALA A 84 -12.68 0.65 3.40
CA ALA A 84 -11.25 0.71 3.72
C ALA A 84 -10.75 -0.58 4.36
N GLU A 85 -11.57 -1.23 5.17
CA GLU A 85 -11.27 -2.53 5.76
C GLU A 85 -11.23 -3.65 4.72
N ASP A 86 -12.20 -3.69 3.79
CA ASP A 86 -12.22 -4.66 2.71
C ASP A 86 -10.97 -4.54 1.82
N ARG A 87 -10.51 -3.31 1.55
CA ARG A 87 -9.25 -3.10 0.83
C ARG A 87 -8.04 -3.67 1.59
N ARG A 88 -7.98 -3.50 2.92
CA ARG A 88 -6.92 -4.12 3.74
C ARG A 88 -6.99 -5.64 3.69
N ARG A 89 -8.17 -6.22 3.93
CA ARG A 89 -8.38 -7.68 3.89
C ARG A 89 -8.06 -8.26 2.52
N SER A 90 -8.42 -7.56 1.44
CA SER A 90 -8.13 -7.99 0.07
C SER A 90 -6.63 -8.02 -0.22
N GLN A 91 -5.89 -7.00 0.21
CA GLN A 91 -4.42 -6.97 0.09
C GLN A 91 -3.78 -8.09 0.90
N GLU A 92 -4.21 -8.29 2.15
CA GLU A 92 -3.72 -9.37 3.00
C GLU A 92 -4.00 -10.74 2.37
N ALA A 93 -5.22 -10.98 1.88
CA ALA A 93 -5.57 -12.22 1.20
C ALA A 93 -4.75 -12.46 -0.08
N GLN A 94 -4.38 -11.40 -0.81
CA GLN A 94 -3.49 -11.54 -1.97
C GLN A 94 -2.08 -11.97 -1.54
N VAL A 95 -1.54 -11.38 -0.48
CA VAL A 95 -0.23 -11.76 0.07
C VAL A 95 -0.25 -13.20 0.58
N LEU A 96 -1.28 -13.58 1.33
CA LEU A 96 -1.44 -14.95 1.84
C LEU A 96 -1.55 -15.97 0.72
N ARG A 97 -2.28 -15.67 -0.37
CA ARG A 97 -2.34 -16.54 -1.56
C ARG A 97 -0.96 -16.73 -2.20
N ALA A 98 -0.22 -15.65 -2.44
CA ALA A 98 1.12 -15.75 -3.03
C ALA A 98 2.08 -16.56 -2.13
N LEU A 99 1.97 -16.42 -0.80
CA LEU A 99 2.74 -17.23 0.13
C LEU A 99 2.34 -18.71 0.09
N ALA A 100 1.05 -19.01 0.01
CA ALA A 100 0.55 -20.37 -0.11
C ALA A 100 1.02 -21.05 -1.41
N GLU A 101 0.93 -20.34 -2.54
CA GLU A 101 1.44 -20.79 -3.85
C GLU A 101 2.95 -21.09 -3.79
N LYS A 102 3.73 -20.21 -3.14
CA LYS A 102 5.17 -20.46 -2.95
C LYS A 102 5.44 -21.72 -2.10
N ARG A 103 4.67 -21.93 -1.04
CA ARG A 103 4.79 -23.12 -0.18
C ARG A 103 4.38 -24.40 -0.91
N GLU A 104 3.41 -24.32 -1.80
CA GLU A 104 3.01 -25.43 -2.67
C GLU A 104 4.13 -25.78 -3.64
N HIS A 105 4.68 -24.77 -4.33
CA HIS A 105 5.79 -24.97 -5.24
C HIS A 105 7.02 -25.61 -4.56
N GLU A 106 7.34 -25.21 -3.33
CA GLU A 106 8.42 -25.84 -2.55
C GLU A 106 8.16 -27.32 -2.28
N ARG A 107 6.90 -27.71 -2.00
CA ARG A 107 6.54 -29.12 -1.83
C ARG A 107 6.66 -29.90 -3.14
N ASP A 108 6.19 -29.33 -4.24
CA ASP A 108 6.24 -29.95 -5.57
C ASP A 108 7.69 -30.20 -6.01
N VAL A 109 8.59 -29.24 -5.77
CA VAL A 109 10.01 -29.39 -6.08
C VAL A 109 10.63 -30.54 -5.29
N LEU A 110 10.33 -30.66 -4.00
CA LEU A 110 10.84 -31.75 -3.17
C LEU A 110 10.29 -33.12 -3.59
N LEU A 111 8.98 -33.19 -3.88
CA LEU A 111 8.35 -34.42 -4.37
C LEU A 111 8.94 -34.84 -5.72
N LYS A 112 9.11 -33.90 -6.64
CA LYS A 112 9.71 -34.16 -7.96
C LYS A 112 11.15 -34.65 -7.84
N ALA A 113 11.97 -34.04 -6.99
CA ALA A 113 13.35 -34.48 -6.76
C ALA A 113 13.40 -35.93 -6.23
N MET A 114 12.50 -36.28 -5.30
CA MET A 114 12.37 -37.64 -4.78
C MET A 114 11.90 -38.62 -5.88
N GLU A 115 10.92 -38.23 -6.69
CA GLU A 115 10.40 -39.07 -7.77
C GLU A 115 11.43 -39.32 -8.87
N GLU A 116 12.18 -38.30 -9.28
CA GLU A 116 13.27 -38.46 -10.24
C GLU A 116 14.38 -39.39 -9.72
N ASN A 117 14.73 -39.29 -8.44
CA ASN A 117 15.70 -40.19 -7.81
C ASN A 117 15.21 -41.65 -7.77
N ASN A 118 13.94 -41.84 -7.44
CA ASN A 118 13.32 -43.18 -7.43
C ASN A 118 13.25 -43.76 -8.85
N ASN A 119 12.88 -42.94 -9.83
CA ASN A 119 12.83 -43.35 -11.23
C ASN A 119 14.21 -43.73 -11.78
N PHE A 120 15.26 -42.98 -11.42
CA PHE A 120 16.63 -43.34 -11.80
C PHE A 120 17.02 -44.72 -11.24
N SER A 121 16.76 -44.95 -9.95
CA SER A 121 17.05 -46.24 -9.29
C SER A 121 16.30 -47.39 -9.96
N LYS A 122 15.01 -47.21 -10.23
CA LYS A 122 14.17 -48.21 -10.91
C LYS A 122 14.66 -48.52 -12.32
N MET A 123 14.96 -47.50 -13.13
CA MET A 123 15.47 -47.72 -14.49
C MET A 123 16.84 -48.42 -14.49
N ALA A 124 17.71 -48.11 -13.52
CA ALA A 124 18.99 -48.77 -13.39
C ALA A 124 18.82 -50.26 -13.02
N GLU A 125 17.92 -50.57 -12.10
CA GLU A 125 17.59 -51.94 -11.69
C GLU A 125 16.98 -52.76 -12.83
N GLU A 126 15.98 -52.21 -13.54
CA GLU A 126 15.36 -52.86 -14.69
C GLU A 126 16.39 -53.15 -15.80
N LYS A 127 17.26 -52.17 -16.08
CA LYS A 127 18.31 -52.31 -17.10
C LYS A 127 19.34 -53.37 -16.71
N LEU A 128 19.75 -53.42 -15.44
CA LEU A 128 20.65 -54.45 -14.94
C LEU A 128 20.01 -55.83 -15.07
N THR A 129 18.78 -55.97 -14.61
CA THR A 129 18.01 -57.23 -14.67
C THR A 129 17.92 -57.74 -16.11
N MET A 130 17.51 -56.88 -17.05
CA MET A 130 17.45 -57.22 -18.46
C MET A 130 18.82 -57.67 -19.02
N LYS A 131 19.91 -57.01 -18.62
CA LYS A 131 21.26 -57.37 -19.06
C LYS A 131 21.72 -58.71 -18.50
N MET A 132 21.39 -59.01 -17.25
CA MET A 132 21.72 -60.29 -16.62
C MET A 132 20.97 -61.44 -17.29
N GLU A 133 19.68 -61.26 -17.60
CA GLU A 133 18.91 -62.29 -18.32
C GLU A 133 19.44 -62.49 -19.75
N GLN A 134 19.74 -61.41 -20.46
CA GLN A 134 20.34 -61.50 -21.81
C GLN A 134 21.69 -62.24 -21.79
N ILE A 135 22.55 -61.99 -20.79
CA ILE A 135 23.83 -62.69 -20.65
C ILE A 135 23.60 -64.19 -20.38
N LYS A 136 22.63 -64.52 -19.53
CA LYS A 136 22.27 -65.90 -19.19
C LYS A 136 21.74 -66.64 -20.41
N GLU A 137 20.76 -66.09 -21.12
CA GLU A 137 20.20 -66.65 -22.36
C GLU A 137 21.29 -66.86 -23.41
N ASN A 138 22.17 -65.88 -23.62
CA ASN A 138 23.29 -66.00 -24.57
C ASN A 138 24.25 -67.13 -24.19
N ARG A 139 24.56 -67.27 -22.90
CA ARG A 139 25.43 -68.34 -22.40
C ARG A 139 24.80 -69.70 -22.58
N GLU A 140 23.51 -69.84 -22.28
CA GLU A 140 22.74 -71.07 -22.46
C GLU A 140 22.66 -71.45 -23.93
N ALA A 141 22.35 -70.51 -24.83
CA ALA A 141 22.32 -70.73 -26.27
C ALA A 141 23.68 -71.16 -26.82
N HIS A 142 24.77 -70.54 -26.37
CA HIS A 142 26.13 -70.92 -26.78
C HIS A 142 26.49 -72.34 -26.32
N LEU A 143 26.16 -72.70 -25.08
CA LEU A 143 26.37 -74.05 -24.56
C LEU A 143 25.50 -75.08 -25.28
N ALA A 144 24.23 -74.78 -25.53
CA ALA A 144 23.32 -75.64 -26.27
C ALA A 144 23.83 -75.91 -27.69
N ALA A 145 24.24 -74.87 -28.42
CA ALA A 145 24.82 -75.00 -29.76
C ALA A 145 26.14 -75.80 -29.74
N MET A 146 26.95 -75.68 -28.68
CA MET A 146 28.15 -76.50 -28.52
C MET A 146 27.82 -77.97 -28.30
N MET A 147 26.84 -78.27 -27.44
CA MET A 147 26.41 -79.64 -27.15
C MET A 147 25.78 -80.30 -28.39
N GLU A 148 24.95 -79.57 -29.14
CA GLU A 148 24.32 -80.06 -30.37
C GLU A 148 25.36 -80.48 -31.42
N ARG A 149 26.37 -79.64 -31.68
CA ARG A 149 27.49 -79.98 -32.60
C ARG A 149 28.27 -81.21 -32.16
N LEU A 150 28.41 -81.44 -30.84
CA LEU A 150 29.08 -82.63 -30.32
C LEU A 150 28.20 -83.88 -30.49
N GLN A 151 26.89 -83.77 -30.25
CA GLN A 151 25.94 -84.86 -30.44
C GLN A 151 25.83 -85.27 -31.92
N GLU A 152 25.88 -84.31 -32.84
CA GLU A 152 25.90 -84.57 -34.28
C GLU A 152 27.15 -85.36 -34.68
N LYS A 153 28.34 -84.97 -34.23
CA LYS A 153 29.58 -85.74 -34.45
C LYS A 153 29.51 -87.17 -33.92
N VAL A 154 28.99 -87.36 -32.70
CA VAL A 154 28.82 -88.72 -32.14
C VAL A 154 27.85 -89.55 -33.00
N ARG A 155 26.80 -88.93 -33.53
CA ARG A 155 25.82 -89.58 -34.42
C ARG A 155 26.42 -89.92 -35.79
N GLU A 156 27.29 -89.07 -36.33
CA GLU A 156 28.04 -89.31 -37.57
C GLU A 156 29.09 -90.41 -37.41
N ASP A 157 29.84 -90.42 -36.29
CA ASP A 157 30.90 -91.40 -36.00
C ASP A 157 30.34 -92.78 -35.62
N TRP A 158 29.10 -92.83 -35.10
CA TRP A 158 28.39 -94.07 -34.77
C TRP A 158 26.97 -94.05 -35.36
N PRO A 159 26.83 -94.13 -36.70
CA PRO A 159 25.51 -94.21 -37.31
C PRO A 159 24.91 -95.53 -36.84
N ALA A 160 23.75 -95.43 -36.17
CA ALA A 160 23.05 -96.53 -35.53
C ALA A 160 23.31 -97.87 -36.25
N VAL A 161 24.18 -98.69 -35.66
CA VAL A 161 24.27 -100.10 -36.03
C VAL A 161 22.92 -100.67 -35.63
N LEU A 162 22.12 -101.02 -36.65
CA LEU A 162 20.87 -101.77 -36.54
C LEU A 162 21.05 -102.98 -35.62
#